data_AF-A0AAJ3YVZ6-F1
#
_entry.id   AF-A0AAJ3YVZ6-F1
#
_cell.length_a   1.000
_cell.length_b   1.000
_cell.length_c   1.000
_cell.angle_alpha   90.00
_cell.angle_beta   90.00
_cell.angle_gamma   90.00
#
_symmetry.space_group_name_H-M   'P 1'
#
loop_
_entity.id
_entity.type
_entity.pdbx_description
1 polymer ?
#
loop_
_entity_poly.entity_id
_entity_poly.type
_entity_poly.pdbx_seq_one_letter_code
_entity_poly.pdbx_strand_id
1 'polypeptide(L)'
;MLEENGITFPEGKSLGEDWLFNMEAFTYCTSAFYIDQPYYHYRKSNNTSLMRRYNPELFDSYINHNTLEKYSKRWGLYNEKVAVDLARRKCFIAVNGCIQNEFKPDCKKSVREKWQLISNIVNHPDVQSAAQLSLQHEHHLQKKIYLKMLKPKAVLGLFLMGKILSLRS
;
A
#
# COMPACT_ATOMS: atom_id res chain seq x y z
N MET A 1 -12.77 -5.56 -26.36
CA MET A 1 -11.65 -5.03 -25.56
C MET A 1 -11.18 -5.98 -24.46
N LEU A 2 -11.99 -6.32 -23.45
CA LEU A 2 -11.53 -7.19 -22.36
C LEU A 2 -11.17 -8.62 -22.84
N GLU A 3 -12.08 -9.29 -23.55
CA GLU A 3 -11.86 -10.65 -24.08
C GLU A 3 -10.73 -10.70 -25.11
N GLU A 4 -10.72 -9.74 -26.05
CA GLU A 4 -9.70 -9.61 -27.10
C GLU A 4 -8.28 -9.47 -26.56
N ASN A 5 -8.12 -8.84 -25.38
CA ASN A 5 -6.83 -8.65 -24.73
C ASN A 5 -6.60 -9.65 -23.57
N GLY A 6 -7.48 -10.65 -23.40
CA GLY A 6 -7.34 -11.68 -22.37
C GLY A 6 -7.34 -11.14 -20.94
N ILE A 7 -8.07 -10.05 -20.67
CA ILE A 7 -8.05 -9.37 -19.37
C ILE A 7 -9.02 -10.08 -18.41
N THR A 8 -8.46 -10.78 -17.43
CA THR A 8 -9.19 -11.51 -16.40
C THR A 8 -8.73 -11.12 -15.01
N PHE A 9 -9.54 -11.41 -13.99
CA PHE A 9 -9.11 -11.23 -12.60
C PHE A 9 -7.97 -12.21 -12.28
N PRO A 10 -6.93 -11.78 -11.56
CA PRO A 10 -5.85 -12.67 -11.17
C PRO A 10 -6.37 -13.76 -10.22
N GLU A 11 -6.08 -15.02 -10.55
CA GLU A 11 -6.41 -16.15 -9.69
C GLU A 11 -5.60 -16.14 -8.39
N GLY A 12 -6.19 -16.65 -7.31
CA GLY A 12 -5.52 -16.80 -6.01
C GLY A 12 -5.29 -15.49 -5.24
N LYS A 13 -5.73 -14.33 -5.74
CA LYS A 13 -5.62 -13.04 -5.06
C LYS A 13 -6.98 -12.54 -4.59
N SER A 14 -7.12 -12.34 -3.27
CA SER A 14 -8.38 -11.89 -2.66
C SER A 14 -8.43 -10.40 -2.29
N LEU A 15 -7.31 -9.69 -2.43
CA LEU A 15 -7.22 -8.27 -2.14
C LEU A 15 -6.39 -7.55 -3.21
N GLY A 16 -6.99 -6.56 -3.87
CA GLY A 16 -6.33 -5.74 -4.90
C GLY A 16 -6.31 -6.40 -6.29
N GLU A 17 -7.06 -7.48 -6.48
CA GLU A 17 -7.39 -8.10 -7.76
C GLU A 17 -8.15 -7.14 -8.67
N ASP A 18 -9.07 -6.36 -8.10
CA ASP A 18 -9.83 -5.31 -8.79
C ASP A 18 -8.92 -4.21 -9.35
N TRP A 19 -7.94 -3.79 -8.56
CA TRP A 19 -6.95 -2.82 -8.99
C TRP A 19 -6.11 -3.36 -10.15
N LEU A 20 -5.61 -4.60 -10.08
CA LEU A 20 -4.82 -5.20 -11.16
C LEU A 20 -5.62 -5.34 -12.45
N PHE A 21 -6.85 -5.84 -12.34
CA PHE A 21 -7.78 -5.94 -13.46
C PHE A 21 -8.01 -4.57 -14.12
N ASN A 22 -8.33 -3.56 -13.31
CA ASN A 22 -8.62 -2.21 -13.82
C ASN A 22 -7.39 -1.55 -14.46
N MET A 23 -6.20 -1.72 -13.90
CA MET A 23 -4.97 -1.17 -14.50
C MET A 23 -4.65 -1.82 -15.85
N GLU A 24 -4.88 -3.13 -15.99
CA GLU A 24 -4.71 -3.79 -17.28
C GLU A 24 -5.78 -3.32 -18.28
N ALA A 25 -7.05 -3.27 -17.87
CA ALA A 25 -8.14 -2.74 -18.69
C ALA A 25 -7.86 -1.31 -19.17
N PHE A 26 -7.44 -0.41 -18.27
CA PHE A 26 -7.11 0.97 -18.64
C PHE A 26 -5.96 1.09 -19.63
N THR A 27 -5.10 0.08 -19.75
CA THR A 27 -4.03 0.11 -20.74
C THR A 27 -4.54 0.02 -22.18
N TYR A 28 -5.68 -0.63 -22.40
CA TYR A 28 -6.29 -0.78 -23.72
C TYR A 28 -7.49 0.16 -23.93
N CYS A 29 -7.78 0.99 -22.92
CA CYS A 29 -8.94 1.86 -22.93
C CYS A 29 -8.64 3.11 -23.76
N THR A 30 -9.45 3.36 -24.80
CA THR A 30 -9.26 4.49 -25.71
C THR A 30 -9.97 5.76 -25.24
N SER A 31 -11.02 5.62 -24.43
CA SER A 31 -11.77 6.75 -23.87
C SER A 31 -12.43 6.37 -22.55
N ALA A 32 -12.54 7.32 -21.63
CA ALA A 32 -13.24 7.15 -20.36
C ALA A 32 -14.10 8.39 -20.09
N PHE A 33 -15.28 8.17 -19.53
CA PHE A 33 -16.20 9.23 -19.12
C PHE A 33 -16.48 9.12 -17.61
N TYR A 34 -16.48 10.25 -16.92
CA TYR A 34 -16.79 10.33 -15.49
C TYR A 34 -18.16 10.97 -15.29
N ILE A 35 -19.06 10.25 -14.60
CA ILE A 35 -20.37 10.77 -14.18
C ILE A 35 -20.22 11.16 -12.70
N ASP A 36 -20.35 12.46 -12.43
CA ASP A 36 -20.17 13.04 -11.08
C ASP A 36 -21.43 12.97 -10.21
N GLN A 37 -22.50 12.36 -10.72
CA GLN A 37 -23.79 12.24 -10.05
C GLN A 37 -24.00 10.83 -9.45
N PRO A 38 -24.55 10.72 -8.23
CA PRO A 38 -24.67 9.47 -7.49
C PRO A 38 -25.89 8.63 -7.92
N TYR A 39 -25.95 8.22 -9.19
CA TYR A 39 -27.12 7.53 -9.74
C TYR A 39 -27.18 6.02 -9.50
N TYR A 40 -26.03 5.32 -9.40
CA TYR A 40 -26.02 3.85 -9.60
C TYR A 40 -25.29 3.01 -8.54
N HIS A 41 -24.41 3.57 -7.70
CA HIS A 41 -23.55 2.77 -6.81
C HIS A 41 -23.59 3.20 -5.35
N TYR A 42 -24.46 2.56 -4.57
CA TYR A 42 -24.46 2.67 -3.11
C TYR A 42 -23.49 1.66 -2.51
N ARG A 43 -22.41 2.14 -1.86
CA ARG A 43 -21.54 1.29 -1.06
C ARG A 43 -22.19 1.01 0.28
N LYS A 44 -22.55 -0.25 0.54
CA LYS A 44 -22.97 -0.69 1.86
C LYS A 44 -21.74 -1.06 2.70
N SER A 45 -21.51 -0.32 3.78
CA SER A 45 -20.45 -0.63 4.73
C SER A 45 -20.89 -1.80 5.61
N ASN A 46 -20.25 -2.96 5.43
CA ASN A 46 -20.43 -4.10 6.31
C ASN A 46 -19.23 -4.23 7.25
N ASN A 47 -19.48 -4.57 8.52
CA ASN A 47 -18.43 -4.75 9.52
C ASN A 47 -17.48 -5.92 9.24
N THR A 48 -17.78 -6.75 8.23
CA THR A 48 -17.05 -7.96 7.84
C THR A 48 -16.08 -7.76 6.66
N SER A 49 -15.78 -6.51 6.27
CA SER A 49 -14.87 -6.20 5.15
C SER A 49 -13.54 -6.93 5.28
N LEU A 50 -13.05 -7.47 4.15
CA LEU A 50 -11.71 -8.09 4.04
C LEU A 50 -10.60 -7.16 4.53
N MET A 51 -10.76 -5.84 4.37
CA MET A 51 -9.78 -4.86 4.85
C MET A 51 -9.64 -4.83 6.38
N ARG A 52 -10.63 -5.34 7.14
CA ARG A 52 -10.59 -5.44 8.60
C ARG A 52 -9.92 -6.71 9.12
N ARG A 53 -9.85 -7.76 8.29
CA ARG A 53 -9.22 -9.04 8.64
C ARG A 53 -7.72 -9.02 8.39
N TYR A 54 -6.98 -9.74 9.19
CA TYR A 54 -5.55 -9.95 9.00
C TYR A 54 -5.28 -10.60 7.65
N ASN A 55 -4.37 -10.01 6.86
CA ASN A 55 -3.92 -10.57 5.59
C ASN A 55 -2.43 -10.91 5.65
N PRO A 56 -2.03 -12.20 5.63
CA PRO A 56 -0.63 -12.59 5.66
C PRO A 56 0.17 -12.18 4.42
N GLU A 57 -0.49 -11.99 3.28
CA GLU A 57 0.14 -11.64 1.98
C GLU A 57 0.33 -10.13 1.79
N LEU A 58 -0.08 -9.32 2.77
CA LEU A 58 -0.07 -7.86 2.62
C LEU A 58 1.34 -7.32 2.42
N PHE A 59 2.33 -7.90 3.11
CA PHE A 59 3.74 -7.53 2.96
C PHE A 59 4.20 -7.71 1.51
N ASP A 60 3.98 -8.89 0.93
CA ASP A 60 4.38 -9.16 -0.45
C ASP A 60 3.63 -8.26 -1.44
N SER A 61 2.32 -8.09 -1.25
CA SER A 61 1.53 -7.29 -2.17
C SER A 61 1.84 -5.79 -2.14
N TYR A 62 2.26 -5.24 -0.99
CA TYR A 62 2.43 -3.79 -0.82
C TYR A 62 3.91 -3.36 -0.82
N ILE A 63 4.81 -4.20 -0.30
CA ILE A 63 6.24 -3.90 -0.18
C ILE A 63 7.00 -4.47 -1.38
N ASN A 64 6.91 -5.78 -1.63
CA ASN A 64 7.72 -6.46 -2.65
C ASN A 64 7.29 -6.13 -4.09
N HIS A 65 6.05 -5.71 -4.29
CA HIS A 65 5.54 -5.35 -5.62
C HIS A 65 5.55 -3.83 -5.87
N ASN A 66 6.09 -3.44 -7.03
CA ASN A 66 6.11 -2.05 -7.53
C ASN A 66 5.17 -1.87 -8.73
N THR A 67 3.97 -2.44 -8.65
CA THR A 67 2.99 -2.46 -9.75
C THR A 67 2.59 -1.06 -10.21
N LEU A 68 2.40 -0.11 -9.30
CA LEU A 68 2.10 1.29 -9.65
C LEU A 68 3.21 1.92 -10.50
N GLU A 69 4.47 1.68 -10.13
CA GLU A 69 5.61 2.17 -10.90
C GLU A 69 5.65 1.53 -12.29
N LYS A 70 5.45 0.21 -12.37
CA LYS A 70 5.38 -0.53 -13.65
C LYS A 70 4.33 0.08 -14.59
N TYR A 71 3.11 0.32 -14.12
CA TYR A 71 2.07 0.92 -14.96
C TYR A 71 2.37 2.39 -15.31
N SER A 72 2.86 3.19 -14.36
CA SER A 72 3.22 4.58 -14.65
C SER A 72 4.31 4.70 -15.73
N LYS A 73 5.28 3.76 -15.76
CA LYS A 73 6.29 3.66 -16.81
C LYS A 73 5.67 3.18 -18.13
N ARG A 74 4.83 2.14 -18.10
CA ARG A 74 4.13 1.61 -19.28
C ARG A 74 3.29 2.67 -19.99
N TRP A 75 2.66 3.56 -19.22
CA TRP A 75 1.82 4.63 -19.75
C TRP A 75 2.57 5.94 -20.07
N GLY A 76 3.90 5.96 -19.91
CA GLY A 76 4.71 7.17 -20.15
C GLY A 76 4.44 8.32 -19.17
N LEU A 77 3.85 8.03 -18.01
CA LEU A 77 3.51 9.02 -16.97
C LEU A 77 4.61 9.20 -15.93
N TYR A 78 5.59 8.29 -15.90
CA TYR A 78 6.64 8.31 -14.88
C TYR A 78 7.55 9.53 -15.04
N ASN A 79 7.59 10.37 -14.00
CA ASN A 79 8.45 11.53 -13.88
C ASN A 79 8.86 11.72 -12.41
N GLU A 80 9.64 12.76 -12.12
CA GLU A 80 10.14 13.04 -10.76
C GLU A 80 9.00 13.21 -9.74
N LYS A 81 7.95 13.96 -10.09
CA LYS A 81 6.78 14.14 -9.22
C LYS A 81 6.11 12.80 -8.90
N VAL A 82 5.90 11.96 -9.91
CA VAL A 82 5.33 10.61 -9.73
C VAL A 82 6.24 9.74 -8.88
N ALA A 83 7.56 9.80 -9.06
CA ALA A 83 8.51 9.06 -8.23
C ALA A 83 8.40 9.45 -6.75
N VAL A 84 8.30 10.75 -6.44
CA VAL A 84 8.10 11.24 -5.07
C VAL A 84 6.75 10.77 -4.50
N ASP A 85 5.68 10.82 -5.28
CA ASP A 85 4.35 10.39 -4.81
C ASP A 85 4.27 8.87 -4.59
N LEU A 86 4.93 8.07 -5.43
CA LEU A 86 5.08 6.63 -5.23
C LEU A 86 5.90 6.31 -3.97
N ALA A 87 6.99 7.04 -3.74
CA ALA A 87 7.80 6.91 -2.53
C ALA A 87 7.00 7.24 -1.27
N ARG A 88 6.25 8.35 -1.28
CA ARG A 88 5.35 8.72 -0.18
C ARG A 88 4.29 7.65 0.06
N ARG A 89 3.69 7.11 -1.00
CA ARG A 89 2.71 6.02 -0.88
C ARG A 89 3.33 4.76 -0.29
N LYS A 90 4.56 4.38 -0.69
CA LYS A 90 5.27 3.25 -0.10
C LYS A 90 5.47 3.47 1.41
N CYS A 91 5.92 4.64 1.84
CA CYS A 91 6.15 4.92 3.27
C CYS A 91 4.86 5.03 4.10
N PHE A 92 3.86 5.80 3.63
CA PHE A 92 2.71 6.16 4.45
C PHE A 92 1.50 5.24 4.27
N ILE A 93 1.40 4.55 3.13
CA ILE A 93 0.30 3.62 2.86
C ILE A 93 0.79 2.17 2.97
N ALA A 94 1.83 1.79 2.23
CA ALA A 94 2.27 0.40 2.18
C ALA A 94 2.87 -0.06 3.52
N VAL A 95 3.90 0.64 4.01
CA VAL A 95 4.55 0.31 5.29
C VAL A 95 3.58 0.40 6.46
N ASN A 96 2.86 1.52 6.58
CA ASN A 96 1.89 1.68 7.67
C ASN A 96 0.78 0.61 7.58
N GLY A 97 0.28 0.31 6.39
CA GLY A 97 -0.71 -0.75 6.17
C GLY A 97 -0.21 -2.12 6.64
N CYS A 98 1.03 -2.47 6.32
CA CYS A 98 1.64 -3.72 6.79
C CYS A 98 1.78 -3.75 8.32
N ILE A 99 2.23 -2.66 8.93
CA ILE A 99 2.36 -2.57 10.39
C ILE A 99 0.99 -2.70 11.06
N GLN A 100 -0.02 -1.94 10.63
CA GLN A 100 -1.37 -2.01 11.21
C GLN A 100 -2.02 -3.37 11.04
N ASN A 101 -1.75 -4.05 9.92
CA ASN A 101 -2.26 -5.39 9.67
C ASN A 101 -1.81 -6.39 10.76
N GLU A 102 -0.57 -6.27 11.26
CA GLU A 102 -0.06 -7.13 12.33
C GLU A 102 -0.76 -6.93 13.68
N PHE A 103 -1.43 -5.80 13.89
CA PHE A 103 -2.16 -5.49 15.12
C PHE A 103 -3.68 -5.74 15.02
N LYS A 104 -4.15 -6.32 13.91
CA LYS A 104 -5.56 -6.72 13.78
C LYS A 104 -5.95 -7.81 14.78
N PRO A 105 -7.21 -7.85 15.26
CA PRO A 105 -7.63 -8.77 16.31
C PRO A 105 -7.47 -10.26 15.97
N ASP A 106 -7.59 -10.62 14.70
CA ASP A 106 -7.46 -11.99 14.19
C ASP A 106 -6.01 -12.39 13.82
N CYS A 107 -5.04 -11.49 14.00
CA CYS A 107 -3.62 -11.79 13.83
C CYS A 107 -3.07 -12.59 15.03
N LYS A 108 -2.74 -13.88 14.78
CA LYS A 108 -2.24 -14.82 15.79
C LYS A 108 -0.73 -14.77 16.04
N LYS A 109 -0.01 -13.88 15.36
CA LYS A 109 1.45 -13.76 15.50
C LYS A 109 1.86 -13.30 16.90
N SER A 110 2.94 -13.89 17.40
CA SER A 110 3.64 -13.46 18.61
C SER A 110 4.28 -12.08 18.45
N VAL A 111 4.63 -11.45 19.58
CA VAL A 111 5.36 -10.16 19.59
C VAL A 111 6.67 -10.26 18.80
N ARG A 112 7.38 -11.39 18.90
CA ARG A 112 8.63 -11.64 18.17
C ARG A 112 8.41 -11.67 16.65
N GLU A 113 7.35 -12.31 16.18
CA GLU A 113 7.03 -12.36 14.74
C GLU A 113 6.65 -10.99 14.19
N LYS A 114 5.86 -10.20 14.94
CA LYS A 114 5.53 -8.82 14.57
C LYS A 114 6.79 -7.95 14.51
N TRP A 115 7.69 -8.10 15.48
CA TRP A 115 8.98 -7.42 15.48
C TRP A 115 9.83 -7.80 14.27
N GLN A 116 9.88 -9.09 13.92
CA GLN A 116 10.60 -9.57 12.75
C GLN A 116 10.02 -8.99 11.46
N LEU A 117 8.70 -8.90 11.31
CA LEU A 117 8.10 -8.25 10.15
C LEU A 117 8.52 -6.78 10.05
N ILE A 118 8.40 -6.01 11.13
CA ILE A 118 8.78 -4.59 11.12
C ILE A 118 10.26 -4.44 10.79
N SER A 119 11.12 -5.31 11.33
CA SER A 119 12.54 -5.39 10.96
C SER A 119 12.72 -5.65 9.46
N ASN A 120 12.00 -6.61 8.88
CA ASN A 120 12.07 -6.89 7.44
C ASN A 120 11.62 -5.68 6.61
N ILE A 121 10.56 -4.98 7.02
CA ILE A 121 10.07 -3.77 6.34
C ILE A 121 11.14 -2.67 6.32
N VAL A 122 11.72 -2.34 7.47
CA VAL A 122 12.73 -1.27 7.54
C VAL A 122 14.06 -1.67 6.92
N ASN A 123 14.34 -2.96 6.75
CA ASN A 123 15.53 -3.42 6.03
C ASN A 123 15.31 -3.56 4.51
N HIS A 124 14.07 -3.45 4.02
CA HIS A 124 13.78 -3.59 2.60
C HIS A 124 14.40 -2.43 1.79
N PRO A 125 15.18 -2.71 0.72
CA PRO A 125 15.85 -1.68 -0.08
C PRO A 125 14.89 -0.61 -0.61
N ASP A 126 13.76 -1.01 -1.20
CA ASP A 126 12.79 -0.07 -1.75
C ASP A 126 12.17 0.84 -0.68
N VAL A 127 12.02 0.34 0.56
CA VAL A 127 11.50 1.15 1.67
C VAL A 127 12.53 2.19 2.09
N GLN A 128 13.82 1.83 2.11
CA GLN A 128 14.90 2.77 2.41
C GLN A 128 15.04 3.86 1.35
N SER A 129 15.04 3.47 0.06
CA SER A 129 15.06 4.40 -1.07
C SER A 129 13.84 5.34 -1.05
N ALA A 130 12.64 4.78 -0.81
CA ALA A 130 11.42 5.56 -0.71
C ALA A 130 11.43 6.53 0.48
N ALA A 131 11.93 6.10 1.64
CA ALA A 131 12.03 6.94 2.82
C ALA A 131 13.00 8.11 2.61
N GLN A 132 14.13 7.87 1.95
CA GLN A 132 15.10 8.90 1.62
C GLN A 132 14.50 9.93 0.64
N LEU A 133 13.93 9.49 -0.47
CA LEU A 133 13.32 10.37 -1.47
C LEU A 133 12.16 11.17 -0.87
N SER A 134 11.31 10.52 -0.06
CA SER A 134 10.20 11.20 0.62
C SER A 134 10.70 12.26 1.60
N LEU A 135 11.77 12.00 2.34
CA LEU A 135 12.29 12.92 3.36
C LEU A 135 12.85 14.21 2.75
N GLN A 136 13.46 14.12 1.56
CA GLN A 136 13.97 15.28 0.82
C GLN A 136 12.86 16.25 0.42
N HIS A 137 11.64 15.74 0.21
CA HIS A 137 10.49 16.49 -0.31
C HIS A 137 9.38 16.69 0.72
N GLU A 138 9.60 16.31 1.98
CA GLU A 138 8.61 16.47 3.04
C GLU A 138 8.85 17.77 3.80
N HIS A 139 7.79 18.51 4.10
CA HIS A 139 7.86 19.74 4.88
C HIS A 139 7.18 19.59 6.24
N HIS A 140 6.24 18.65 6.37
CA HIS A 140 5.46 18.46 7.59
C HIS A 140 6.23 17.69 8.68
N LEU A 141 6.34 18.28 9.87
CA LEU A 141 7.18 17.76 10.97
C LEU A 141 6.81 16.34 11.39
N GLN A 142 5.52 16.04 11.58
CA GLN A 142 5.08 14.71 12.01
C GLN A 142 5.44 13.62 10.98
N LYS A 143 5.32 13.96 9.69
CA LYS A 143 5.67 13.04 8.59
C LYS A 143 7.19 12.86 8.51
N LYS A 144 7.97 13.91 8.73
CA LYS A 144 9.44 13.82 8.86
C LYS A 144 9.85 12.91 9.99
N ILE A 145 9.22 13.00 11.17
CA ILE A 145 9.51 12.12 12.31
C ILE A 145 9.27 10.66 11.92
N TYR A 146 8.13 10.37 11.30
CA TYR A 146 7.83 9.02 10.81
C TYR A 146 8.85 8.51 9.79
N LEU A 147 9.20 9.30 8.77
CA LEU A 147 10.21 8.93 7.78
C LEU A 147 11.60 8.72 8.43
N LYS A 148 11.93 9.54 9.43
CA LYS A 148 13.13 9.38 10.27
C LYS A 148 13.07 8.18 11.20
N MET A 149 11.95 7.48 11.38
CA MET A 149 11.94 6.18 12.07
C MET A 149 12.25 5.03 11.11
N LEU A 150 11.85 5.15 9.84
CA LEU A 150 12.13 4.14 8.82
C LEU A 150 13.64 4.07 8.49
N LYS A 151 14.29 5.21 8.31
CA LYS A 151 15.71 5.28 7.89
C LYS A 151 16.72 4.68 8.89
N PRO A 152 16.73 5.04 10.18
CA PRO A 152 17.58 4.42 11.19
C PRO A 152 17.02 3.07 11.67
N LYS A 153 15.99 2.53 11.01
CA LYS A 153 15.41 1.22 11.31
C LYS A 153 14.92 1.12 12.76
N ALA A 154 14.21 2.14 13.23
CA ALA A 154 13.70 2.25 14.59
C ALA A 154 12.51 1.31 14.85
N VAL A 155 12.78 0.00 14.87
CA VAL A 155 11.76 -1.07 14.98
C VAL A 155 10.86 -0.89 16.21
N LEU A 156 11.45 -0.57 17.37
CA LEU A 156 10.69 -0.35 18.61
C LEU A 156 9.67 0.79 18.48
N GLY A 157 10.09 1.94 17.90
CA GLY A 157 9.22 3.10 17.73
C GLY A 157 8.04 2.80 16.81
N LEU A 158 8.31 2.10 15.70
CA LEU A 158 7.28 1.68 14.74
C LEU A 158 6.31 0.66 15.35
N PHE A 159 6.81 -0.27 16.16
CA PHE A 159 5.99 -1.24 16.89
C PHE A 159 5.04 -0.54 17.88
N LEU A 160 5.56 0.39 18.69
CA LEU A 160 4.75 1.14 19.66
C LEU A 160 3.71 2.02 18.96
N MET A 161 4.08 2.70 17.87
CA MET A 161 3.14 3.48 17.06
C MET A 161 2.03 2.59 16.49
N GLY A 162 2.38 1.41 15.97
CA GLY A 162 1.43 0.41 15.50
C GLY A 162 0.41 0.02 16.57
N LYS A 163 0.90 -0.34 17.76
CA LYS A 163 0.08 -0.73 18.91
C LYS A 163 -0.82 0.41 19.41
N ILE A 164 -0.32 1.65 19.46
CA ILE A 164 -1.13 2.80 19.90
C ILE A 164 -2.27 3.08 18.92
N LEU A 165 -2.00 2.98 17.61
CA LEU A 165 -3.01 3.20 16.58
C LEU A 165 -4.10 2.11 16.61
N SER A 166 -3.73 0.85 16.86
CA SER A 166 -4.70 -0.24 16.97
C SER A 166 -5.60 -0.14 18.21
N LEU A 167 -5.22 0.64 19.23
CA LEU A 167 -6.07 0.89 20.40
C LEU A 167 -7.15 1.96 20.13
N ARG A 168 -7.04 2.69 19.02
CA ARG A 168 -7.99 3.76 18.63
C ARG A 168 -9.07 3.27 17.66
N SER A 169 -8.96 2.04 17.15
CA SER A 169 -9.80 1.46 16.09
C SER A 169 -10.86 0.51 16.62
#